data_AF-A0A372JK00-F1
#
_entry.id   AF-A0A372JK00-F1
#
_cell.length_a   1.000
_cell.length_b   1.000
_cell.length_c   1.000
_cell.angle_alpha   90.00
_cell.angle_beta   90.00
_cell.angle_gamma   90.00
#
_symmetry.space_group_name_H-M   'P 1'
#
loop_
_entity.id
_entity.type
_entity.pdbx_description
1 polymer ?
#
loop_
_entity_poly.entity_id
_entity_poly.type
_entity_poly.pdbx_seq_one_letter_code
_entity_poly.pdbx_strand_id
1 'polypeptide(L)'
;MPIGAVMAASLAFSPEQFLIDARTTADAIGAPYSESAVRAVLDAYPSEFRNGAVLWRTTDRPGAPLNYRFYERRRTDTVGTAVRAGLLSADHPLISLISSWSALYGDASTELVDFDAGRGIAKTWVYLGGLRPVEEVLGAPDVPDAFRRHESRFRSLGLTSVRHVAVDYQGHSANLYFRTSRRITLDETDRIISLTGGNPPTPSLFADMREFTPADGYTLNVTMGLSDGEIQRVGFYALRLPQGRFPALGDRLTAFFRASPSRDDEEMNAVAWSFGPEGRNYTKAEHSYCGRLVELMRTWNSPMAPAPERR
;
A
#
# COMPACT_ATOMS: atom_id res chain seq x y z
N MET A 1 -35.04 -18.04 26.93
CA MET A 1 -34.27 -16.82 26.60
C MET A 1 -33.62 -17.05 25.25
N PRO A 2 -34.03 -16.33 24.18
CA PRO A 2 -33.46 -16.57 22.86
C PRO A 2 -32.07 -15.93 22.79
N ILE A 3 -31.16 -16.70 22.21
CA ILE A 3 -29.78 -16.34 21.90
C ILE A 3 -29.81 -15.13 20.96
N GLY A 4 -29.19 -14.04 21.37
CA GLY A 4 -29.13 -12.80 20.60
C GLY A 4 -28.55 -13.05 19.22
N ALA A 5 -29.30 -12.66 18.19
CA ALA A 5 -28.79 -12.60 16.83
C ALA A 5 -27.59 -11.65 16.82
N VAL A 6 -26.40 -12.17 16.50
CA VAL A 6 -25.25 -11.35 16.14
C VAL A 6 -25.67 -10.59 14.89
N MET A 7 -25.97 -9.29 15.02
CA MET A 7 -26.25 -8.44 13.86
C MET A 7 -25.05 -8.54 12.92
N ALA A 8 -25.28 -9.02 11.70
CA ALA A 8 -24.27 -9.01 10.66
C ALA A 8 -23.74 -7.58 10.53
N ALA A 9 -22.44 -7.38 10.75
CA ALA A 9 -21.82 -6.08 10.58
C ALA A 9 -22.09 -5.60 9.15
N SER A 10 -22.61 -4.39 9.01
CA SER A 10 -22.84 -3.80 7.70
C SER A 10 -21.50 -3.69 6.95
N LEU A 11 -21.49 -4.10 5.68
CA LEU A 11 -20.39 -3.87 4.75
C LEU A 11 -20.23 -2.37 4.40
N ALA A 12 -21.23 -1.56 4.72
CA ALA A 12 -21.23 -0.13 4.42
C ALA A 12 -20.32 0.64 5.38
N PHE A 13 -19.56 1.58 4.82
CA PHE A 13 -18.76 2.51 5.58
C PHE A 13 -19.64 3.43 6.46
N SER A 14 -19.28 3.57 7.74
CA SER A 14 -19.85 4.58 8.66
C SER A 14 -18.72 5.47 9.16
N PRO A 15 -18.76 6.79 8.91
CA PRO A 15 -17.76 7.74 9.42
C PRO A 15 -17.62 7.69 10.94
N GLU A 16 -18.73 7.60 11.68
CA GLU A 16 -18.75 7.59 13.14
C GLU A 16 -18.06 6.34 13.69
N GLN A 17 -18.38 5.18 13.12
CA GLN A 17 -17.76 3.92 13.50
C GLN A 17 -16.28 3.89 13.11
N PHE A 18 -15.93 4.44 11.94
CA PHE A 18 -14.55 4.51 11.49
C PHE A 18 -13.67 5.33 12.42
N LEU A 19 -14.17 6.45 12.97
CA LEU A 19 -13.43 7.27 13.94
C LEU A 19 -13.15 6.50 15.25
N ILE A 20 -14.11 5.71 15.72
CA ILE A 20 -13.94 4.85 16.90
C ILE A 20 -12.89 3.77 16.60
N ASP A 21 -13.05 3.06 15.49
CA ASP A 21 -12.16 1.97 15.07
C ASP A 21 -10.72 2.48 14.86
N ALA A 22 -10.55 3.65 14.22
CA ALA A 22 -9.25 4.28 14.00
C ALA A 22 -8.56 4.67 15.30
N ARG A 23 -9.29 5.29 16.25
CA ARG A 23 -8.75 5.65 17.56
C ARG A 23 -8.32 4.40 18.34
N THR A 24 -9.20 3.41 18.46
CA THR A 24 -8.91 2.16 19.17
C THR A 24 -7.73 1.42 18.56
N THR A 25 -7.64 1.35 17.23
CA THR A 25 -6.52 0.72 16.53
C THR A 25 -5.22 1.49 16.77
N ALA A 26 -5.25 2.83 16.71
CA ALA A 26 -4.09 3.67 16.95
C ALA A 26 -3.56 3.53 18.39
N ASP A 27 -4.45 3.56 19.38
CA ASP A 27 -4.11 3.38 20.80
C ASP A 27 -3.48 2.00 21.04
N ALA A 28 -4.04 0.93 20.44
CA ALA A 28 -3.54 -0.43 20.61
C ALA A 28 -2.11 -0.66 20.09
N ILE A 29 -1.66 0.15 19.14
CA ILE A 29 -0.32 0.05 18.53
C ILE A 29 0.60 1.22 18.90
N GLY A 30 0.14 2.11 19.80
CA GLY A 30 0.87 3.31 20.21
C GLY A 30 1.15 4.28 19.06
N ALA A 31 0.21 4.42 18.11
CA ALA A 31 0.33 5.35 17.00
C ALA A 31 -0.31 6.71 17.33
N PRO A 32 0.20 7.82 16.76
CA PRO A 32 -0.47 9.11 16.84
C PRO A 32 -1.87 9.07 16.21
N TYR A 33 -2.82 9.76 16.83
CA TYR A 33 -4.19 9.92 16.35
C TYR A 33 -4.67 11.36 16.55
N SER A 34 -5.29 11.92 15.52
CA SER A 34 -5.90 13.25 15.54
C SER A 34 -7.30 13.16 14.96
N GLU A 35 -8.32 13.25 15.81
CA GLU A 35 -9.72 13.17 15.37
C GLU A 35 -10.06 14.28 14.36
N SER A 36 -9.53 15.49 14.57
CA SER A 36 -9.74 16.60 13.65
C SER A 36 -9.12 16.34 12.28
N ALA A 37 -7.92 15.73 12.23
CA ALA A 37 -7.29 15.37 10.96
C ALA A 37 -8.07 14.27 10.23
N VAL A 38 -8.55 13.24 10.95
CA VAL A 38 -9.37 12.18 10.34
C VAL A 38 -10.70 12.73 9.85
N ARG A 39 -11.40 13.56 10.64
CA ARG A 39 -12.65 14.20 10.21
C ARG A 39 -12.46 15.06 8.97
N ALA A 40 -11.41 15.89 8.90
CA ALA A 40 -11.12 16.70 7.72
C ALA A 40 -10.92 15.84 6.45
N VAL A 41 -10.31 14.66 6.58
CA VAL A 41 -10.20 13.70 5.47
C VAL A 41 -11.55 13.09 5.11
N LEU A 42 -12.35 12.65 6.08
CA LEU A 42 -13.67 12.07 5.81
C LEU A 42 -14.63 13.08 5.16
N ASP A 43 -14.55 14.35 5.56
CA ASP A 43 -15.35 15.44 5.01
C ASP A 43 -14.92 15.79 3.58
N ALA A 44 -13.62 15.64 3.26
CA ALA A 44 -13.10 15.89 1.92
C ALA A 44 -13.40 14.76 0.92
N TYR A 45 -13.49 13.50 1.39
CA TYR A 45 -13.62 12.30 0.55
C TYR A 45 -14.84 11.42 0.88
N PRO A 46 -16.05 11.97 1.08
CA PRO A 46 -17.19 11.20 1.57
C PRO A 46 -17.67 10.14 0.58
N SER A 47 -17.54 10.39 -0.72
CA SER A 47 -17.89 9.44 -1.78
C SER A 47 -16.91 8.29 -1.85
N GLU A 48 -15.62 8.59 -1.74
CA GLU A 48 -14.52 7.66 -1.92
C GLU A 48 -14.49 6.65 -0.78
N PHE A 49 -14.71 7.07 0.46
CA PHE A 49 -14.85 6.16 1.60
C PHE A 49 -16.12 5.31 1.52
N ARG A 50 -17.21 5.85 0.98
CA ARG A 50 -18.48 5.12 0.85
C ARG A 50 -18.45 4.08 -0.24
N ASN A 51 -17.83 4.41 -1.37
CA ASN A 51 -17.91 3.63 -2.61
C ASN A 51 -16.63 2.83 -2.89
N GLY A 52 -15.51 3.17 -2.25
CA GLY A 52 -14.22 2.50 -2.40
C GLY A 52 -14.06 1.28 -1.49
N ALA A 53 -12.91 0.64 -1.55
CA ALA A 53 -12.49 -0.36 -0.57
C ALA A 53 -11.58 0.32 0.46
N VAL A 54 -11.96 0.30 1.73
CA VAL A 54 -11.22 0.95 2.82
C VAL A 54 -10.35 -0.07 3.52
N LEU A 55 -9.14 0.31 3.89
CA LEU A 55 -8.19 -0.56 4.56
C LEU A 55 -7.27 0.20 5.51
N TRP A 56 -6.71 -0.54 6.46
CA TRP A 56 -5.72 -0.10 7.42
C TRP A 56 -4.32 -0.47 6.96
N ARG A 57 -3.33 0.30 7.41
CA ARG A 57 -1.91 -0.01 7.22
C ARG A 57 -1.06 0.52 8.37
N THR A 58 0.02 -0.18 8.71
CA THR A 58 1.05 0.34 9.62
C THR A 58 2.41 -0.32 9.35
N THR A 59 3.40 -0.09 10.23
CA THR A 59 4.68 -0.81 10.22
C THR A 59 5.05 -1.32 11.61
N ASP A 60 6.00 -2.24 11.71
CA ASP A 60 6.57 -2.69 13.00
C ASP A 60 7.44 -1.62 13.69
N ARG A 61 7.82 -0.54 12.99
CA ARG A 61 8.61 0.55 13.58
C ARG A 61 7.87 1.20 14.77
N PRO A 62 8.56 1.41 15.91
CA PRO A 62 7.99 2.12 17.06
C PRO A 62 7.44 3.49 16.67
N GLY A 63 6.25 3.83 17.17
CA GLY A 63 5.60 5.12 16.90
C GLY A 63 5.19 5.36 15.45
N ALA A 64 5.31 4.36 14.56
CA ALA A 64 4.83 4.48 13.20
C ALA A 64 3.32 4.80 13.18
N PRO A 65 2.84 5.57 12.19
CA PRO A 65 1.44 5.95 12.13
C PRO A 65 0.54 4.73 11.90
N LEU A 66 -0.71 4.86 12.37
CA LEU A 66 -1.82 4.14 11.77
C LEU A 66 -2.17 4.89 10.49
N ASN A 67 -2.07 4.20 9.37
CA ASN A 67 -2.54 4.68 8.10
C ASN A 67 -3.88 4.04 7.74
N TYR A 68 -4.66 4.75 6.93
CA TYR A 68 -5.85 4.22 6.28
C TYR A 68 -5.92 4.71 4.85
N ARG A 69 -6.56 3.92 3.99
CA ARG A 69 -6.71 4.22 2.56
C ARG A 69 -8.14 3.97 2.12
N PHE A 70 -8.53 4.62 1.04
CA PHE A 70 -9.54 4.10 0.15
C PHE A 70 -8.88 3.70 -1.17
N TYR A 71 -9.30 2.57 -1.71
CA TYR A 71 -9.04 2.19 -3.09
C TYR A 71 -10.28 2.48 -3.92
N GLU A 72 -10.12 3.42 -4.85
CA GLU A 72 -11.21 3.84 -5.71
C GLU A 72 -11.54 2.82 -6.78
N ARG A 73 -12.82 2.78 -7.17
CA ARG A 73 -13.33 1.91 -8.23
C ARG A 73 -13.43 2.61 -9.57
N ARG A 74 -13.34 3.94 -9.56
CA ARG A 74 -13.52 4.81 -10.72
C ARG A 74 -12.52 5.94 -10.64
N ARG A 75 -12.19 6.50 -11.78
CA ARG A 75 -11.33 7.68 -11.86
C ARG A 75 -11.94 8.85 -11.09
N THR A 76 -11.11 9.50 -10.28
CA THR A 76 -11.44 10.68 -9.47
C THR A 76 -10.25 11.65 -9.44
N ASP A 77 -10.52 12.94 -9.24
CA ASP A 77 -9.49 13.98 -9.00
C ASP A 77 -9.20 14.06 -7.49
N THR A 78 -8.45 13.09 -6.97
CA THR A 78 -8.19 13.03 -5.52
C THR A 78 -7.17 14.07 -5.08
N VAL A 79 -6.22 14.41 -5.95
CA VAL A 79 -5.21 15.45 -5.70
C VAL A 79 -5.86 16.83 -5.64
N GLY A 80 -6.68 17.19 -6.63
CA GLY A 80 -7.39 18.46 -6.62
C GLY A 80 -8.37 18.56 -5.46
N THR A 81 -9.01 17.45 -5.05
CA THR A 81 -9.83 17.41 -3.83
C THR A 81 -8.98 17.68 -2.57
N ALA A 82 -7.79 17.11 -2.46
CA ALA A 82 -6.87 17.38 -1.34
C ALA A 82 -6.52 18.87 -1.25
N VAL A 83 -6.21 19.48 -2.41
CA VAL A 83 -5.84 20.90 -2.50
C VAL A 83 -7.01 21.80 -2.13
N ARG A 84 -8.20 21.56 -2.68
CA ARG A 84 -9.41 22.34 -2.37
C ARG A 84 -9.81 22.25 -0.90
N ALA A 85 -9.60 21.09 -0.28
CA ALA A 85 -9.87 20.88 1.14
C ALA A 85 -8.77 21.40 2.08
N GLY A 86 -7.66 21.92 1.54
CA GLY A 86 -6.52 22.37 2.33
C GLY A 86 -5.72 21.24 3.00
N LEU A 87 -5.92 20.00 2.56
CA LEU A 87 -5.18 18.82 3.03
C LEU A 87 -3.80 18.71 2.38
N LEU A 88 -3.63 19.29 1.18
CA LEU A 88 -2.38 19.32 0.43
C LEU A 88 -2.12 20.74 -0.08
N SER A 89 -0.88 21.21 0.03
CA SER A 89 -0.49 22.49 -0.58
C SER A 89 -0.54 22.41 -2.10
N ALA A 90 -1.15 23.40 -2.76
CA ALA A 90 -1.21 23.49 -4.23
C ALA A 90 0.18 23.54 -4.88
N ASP A 91 1.18 24.06 -4.16
CA ASP A 91 2.55 24.21 -4.65
C ASP A 91 3.44 22.99 -4.30
N HIS A 92 2.85 21.88 -3.85
CA HIS A 92 3.63 20.71 -3.46
C HIS A 92 4.36 20.12 -4.68
N PRO A 93 5.70 19.94 -4.64
CA PRO A 93 6.50 19.58 -5.82
C PRO A 93 6.16 18.22 -6.45
N LEU A 94 5.60 17.31 -5.66
CA LEU A 94 5.16 15.99 -6.13
C LEU A 94 3.81 15.98 -6.88
N ILE A 95 3.06 17.09 -6.90
CA ILE A 95 1.76 17.15 -7.59
C ILE A 95 1.94 16.91 -9.09
N SER A 96 2.90 17.57 -9.74
CA SER A 96 3.13 17.41 -11.18
C SER A 96 3.47 15.95 -11.54
N LEU A 97 4.34 15.31 -10.75
CA LEU A 97 4.72 13.92 -10.94
C LEU A 97 3.52 12.97 -10.87
N ILE A 98 2.69 13.07 -9.82
CA ILE A 98 1.55 12.17 -9.67
C ILE A 98 0.44 12.46 -10.69
N SER A 99 0.23 13.73 -11.06
CA SER A 99 -0.71 14.12 -12.10
C SER A 99 -0.29 13.61 -13.48
N SER A 100 1.01 13.64 -13.79
CA SER A 100 1.58 13.07 -15.01
C SER A 100 1.30 11.57 -15.12
N TRP A 101 1.52 10.82 -14.02
CA TRP A 101 1.17 9.41 -13.99
C TRP A 101 -0.33 9.12 -14.02
N SER A 102 -1.15 9.94 -13.35
CA SER A 102 -2.61 9.84 -13.37
C SER A 102 -3.20 10.10 -14.77
N ALA A 103 -2.54 10.94 -15.56
CA ALA A 103 -2.92 11.23 -16.94
C ALA A 103 -2.57 10.11 -17.92
N LEU A 104 -1.60 9.23 -17.58
CA LEU A 104 -1.27 8.09 -18.42
C LEU A 104 -2.50 7.19 -18.58
N TYR A 105 -2.71 6.66 -19.79
CA TYR A 105 -3.77 5.69 -20.09
C TYR A 105 -5.23 6.19 -19.87
N GLY A 106 -5.44 7.50 -19.74
CA GLY A 106 -6.77 8.10 -19.68
C GLY A 106 -7.62 7.50 -18.55
N ASP A 107 -8.81 7.03 -18.88
CA ASP A 107 -9.78 6.53 -17.89
C ASP A 107 -9.42 5.18 -17.26
N ALA A 108 -8.36 4.52 -17.77
CA ALA A 108 -7.85 3.31 -17.15
C ALA A 108 -7.07 3.61 -15.86
N SER A 109 -6.51 4.82 -15.71
CA SER A 109 -5.77 5.21 -14.51
C SER A 109 -6.71 5.71 -13.41
N THR A 110 -6.48 5.25 -12.18
CA THR A 110 -7.32 5.55 -11.02
C THR A 110 -6.45 5.98 -9.85
N GLU A 111 -6.70 7.18 -9.34
CA GLU A 111 -6.02 7.70 -8.15
C GLU A 111 -6.56 7.06 -6.88
N LEU A 112 -5.66 6.78 -5.93
CA LEU A 112 -5.96 6.25 -4.60
C LEU A 112 -5.22 7.10 -3.58
N VAL A 113 -5.70 7.17 -2.34
CA VAL A 113 -5.07 8.03 -1.32
C VAL A 113 -4.79 7.26 -0.04
N ASP A 114 -3.61 7.51 0.51
CA ASP A 114 -3.14 7.01 1.80
C ASP A 114 -3.08 8.16 2.80
N PHE A 115 -3.67 7.96 3.97
CA PHE A 115 -3.79 8.95 5.03
C PHE A 115 -3.10 8.45 6.30
N ASP A 116 -2.52 9.36 7.06
CA ASP A 116 -2.00 9.17 8.41
C ASP A 116 -3.06 9.65 9.41
N ALA A 117 -3.45 8.80 10.35
CA ALA A 117 -4.47 9.10 11.35
C ALA A 117 -4.10 10.27 12.28
N GLY A 118 -2.83 10.64 12.38
CA GLY A 118 -2.37 11.81 13.13
C GLY A 118 -2.24 13.08 12.29
N ARG A 119 -2.15 13.00 10.95
CA ARG A 119 -1.67 14.11 10.11
C ARG A 119 -2.51 14.40 8.85
N GLY A 120 -3.39 13.52 8.43
CA GLY A 120 -4.13 13.68 7.17
C GLY A 120 -3.38 13.03 5.99
N ILE A 121 -3.31 13.69 4.83
CA ILE A 121 -2.75 13.07 3.63
C ILE A 121 -1.28 12.65 3.79
N ALA A 122 -0.96 11.43 3.38
CA ALA A 122 0.39 10.89 3.41
C ALA A 122 0.89 10.62 1.98
N LYS A 123 0.10 9.92 1.17
CA LYS A 123 0.48 9.53 -0.20
C LYS A 123 -0.69 9.61 -1.14
N THR A 124 -0.39 9.88 -2.41
CA THR A 124 -1.30 9.58 -3.51
C THR A 124 -0.69 8.49 -4.36
N TRP A 125 -1.52 7.53 -4.74
CA TRP A 125 -1.20 6.40 -5.59
C TRP A 125 -1.98 6.52 -6.90
N VAL A 126 -1.49 5.86 -7.93
CA VAL A 126 -2.23 5.63 -9.17
C VAL A 126 -2.16 4.16 -9.51
N TYR A 127 -3.31 3.49 -9.62
CA TYR A 127 -3.44 2.23 -10.34
C TYR A 127 -3.47 2.54 -11.84
N LEU A 128 -2.57 1.96 -12.62
CA LEU A 128 -2.39 2.30 -14.04
C LEU A 128 -3.33 1.52 -14.99
N GLY A 129 -4.37 0.87 -14.45
CA GLY A 129 -5.33 0.09 -15.24
C GLY A 129 -4.79 -1.22 -15.80
N GLY A 130 -3.66 -1.73 -15.29
CA GLY A 130 -3.06 -2.98 -15.77
C GLY A 130 -1.57 -3.10 -15.51
N LEU A 131 -0.91 -3.99 -16.27
CA LEU A 131 0.54 -4.12 -16.33
C LEU A 131 1.06 -3.18 -17.42
N ARG A 132 1.81 -2.16 -17.04
CA ARG A 132 2.33 -1.14 -17.94
C ARG A 132 3.83 -1.25 -18.11
N PRO A 133 4.37 -1.07 -19.33
CA PRO A 133 5.81 -1.08 -19.55
C PRO A 133 6.52 -0.06 -18.64
N VAL A 134 7.61 -0.48 -18.01
CA VAL A 134 8.41 0.40 -17.14
C VAL A 134 8.94 1.63 -17.90
N GLU A 135 9.24 1.47 -19.19
CA GLU A 135 9.70 2.55 -20.08
C GLU A 135 8.62 3.63 -20.26
N GLU A 136 7.35 3.26 -20.45
CA GLU A 136 6.24 4.21 -20.57
C GLU A 136 6.00 4.98 -19.26
N VAL A 137 6.09 4.28 -18.13
CA VAL A 137 5.87 4.89 -16.80
C VAL A 137 7.01 5.83 -16.41
N LEU A 138 8.26 5.46 -16.70
CA LEU A 138 9.42 6.33 -16.48
C LEU A 138 9.52 7.45 -17.53
N GLY A 139 9.00 7.24 -18.73
CA GLY A 139 8.99 8.21 -19.82
C GLY A 139 7.94 9.32 -19.69
N ALA A 140 7.08 9.29 -18.67
CA ALA A 140 6.04 10.30 -18.50
C ALA A 140 6.63 11.73 -18.27
N PRO A 141 5.94 12.81 -18.71
CA PRO A 141 6.51 14.16 -18.80
C PRO A 141 7.24 14.66 -17.53
N ASP A 142 6.56 14.62 -16.38
CA ASP A 142 7.09 15.12 -15.10
C ASP A 142 7.93 14.12 -14.30
N VAL A 143 8.32 12.99 -14.90
CA VAL A 143 9.24 12.04 -14.25
C VAL A 143 10.67 12.61 -14.29
N PRO A 144 11.35 12.74 -13.14
CA PRO A 144 12.74 13.21 -13.11
C PRO A 144 13.66 12.32 -13.95
N ASP A 145 14.62 12.92 -14.67
CA ASP A 145 15.63 12.18 -15.43
C ASP A 145 16.40 11.19 -14.55
N ALA A 146 16.55 11.52 -13.26
CA ALA A 146 17.15 10.63 -12.29
C ALA A 146 16.44 9.28 -12.14
N PHE A 147 15.12 9.25 -12.30
CA PHE A 147 14.35 8.00 -12.26
C PHE A 147 14.50 7.24 -13.57
N ARG A 148 14.46 7.96 -14.71
CA ARG A 148 14.62 7.39 -16.06
C ARG A 148 15.92 6.60 -16.20
N ARG A 149 17.01 7.06 -15.59
CA ARG A 149 18.32 6.36 -15.62
C ARG A 149 18.28 4.93 -15.06
N HIS A 150 17.29 4.57 -14.25
CA HIS A 150 17.16 3.21 -13.70
C HIS A 150 16.45 2.22 -14.62
N GLU A 151 15.89 2.65 -15.76
CA GLU A 151 15.09 1.78 -16.63
C GLU A 151 15.86 0.51 -17.06
N SER A 152 17.07 0.67 -17.59
CA SER A 152 17.91 -0.46 -18.03
C SER A 152 18.23 -1.41 -16.88
N ARG A 153 18.50 -0.85 -15.68
CA ARG A 153 18.76 -1.61 -14.46
C ARG A 153 17.53 -2.42 -14.06
N PHE A 154 16.33 -1.82 -14.06
CA PHE A 154 15.08 -2.52 -13.76
C PHE A 154 14.82 -3.66 -14.76
N ARG A 155 15.01 -3.43 -16.07
CA ARG A 155 14.85 -4.47 -17.10
C ARG A 155 15.81 -5.63 -16.90
N SER A 156 17.07 -5.36 -16.53
CA SER A 156 18.06 -6.41 -16.24
C SER A 156 17.69 -7.30 -15.06
N LEU A 157 16.89 -6.78 -14.13
CA LEU A 157 16.31 -7.51 -12.99
C LEU A 157 14.95 -8.15 -13.30
N GLY A 158 14.47 -8.06 -14.54
CA GLY A 158 13.14 -8.56 -14.93
C GLY A 158 11.97 -7.66 -14.49
N LEU A 159 12.25 -6.49 -13.93
CA LEU A 159 11.26 -5.52 -13.46
C LEU A 159 10.76 -4.67 -14.65
N THR A 160 9.95 -5.29 -15.50
CA THR A 160 9.53 -4.73 -16.80
C THR A 160 8.12 -4.15 -16.80
N SER A 161 7.30 -4.51 -15.80
CA SER A 161 5.88 -4.15 -15.75
C SER A 161 5.51 -3.50 -14.42
N VAL A 162 5.03 -2.25 -14.47
CA VAL A 162 4.54 -1.47 -13.34
C VAL A 162 3.02 -1.52 -13.30
N ARG A 163 2.44 -1.73 -12.12
CA ARG A 163 0.98 -1.73 -11.89
C ARG A 163 0.48 -0.49 -11.19
N HIS A 164 1.26 -0.03 -10.21
CA HIS A 164 0.94 1.17 -9.45
C HIS A 164 2.17 2.06 -9.35
N VAL A 165 1.90 3.33 -9.15
CA VAL A 165 2.89 4.31 -8.72
C VAL A 165 2.35 5.06 -7.52
N ALA A 166 3.22 5.66 -6.73
CA ALA A 166 2.80 6.53 -5.64
C ALA A 166 3.82 7.63 -5.37
N VAL A 167 3.34 8.74 -4.82
CA VAL A 167 4.18 9.81 -4.26
C VAL A 167 3.97 9.89 -2.76
N ASP A 168 5.05 10.06 -2.01
CA ASP A 168 5.04 10.27 -0.56
C ASP A 168 5.34 11.73 -0.26
N TYR A 169 4.30 12.48 0.12
CA TYR A 169 4.40 13.92 0.34
C TYR A 169 5.34 14.26 1.51
N GLN A 170 5.37 13.42 2.54
CA GLN A 170 6.23 13.64 3.70
C GLN A 170 7.66 13.14 3.41
N GLY A 171 7.77 11.96 2.80
CA GLY A 171 9.04 11.32 2.50
C GLY A 171 9.78 11.89 1.29
N HIS A 172 9.20 12.83 0.54
CA HIS A 172 9.77 13.40 -0.68
C HIS A 172 10.32 12.32 -1.62
N SER A 173 9.52 11.27 -1.82
CA SER A 173 9.90 10.08 -2.58
C SER A 173 8.76 9.61 -3.46
N ALA A 174 9.09 8.77 -4.43
CA ALA A 174 8.12 8.09 -5.25
C ALA A 174 8.34 6.58 -5.24
N ASN A 175 7.26 5.84 -5.42
CA ASN A 175 7.28 4.39 -5.46
C ASN A 175 6.81 3.88 -6.81
N LEU A 176 7.50 2.89 -7.36
CA LEU A 176 7.02 2.05 -8.46
C LEU A 176 6.66 0.68 -7.92
N TYR A 177 5.50 0.16 -8.29
CA TYR A 177 5.01 -1.16 -7.88
C TYR A 177 5.00 -2.09 -9.08
N PHE A 178 6.02 -2.94 -9.15
CA PHE A 178 6.17 -3.96 -10.17
C PHE A 178 5.33 -5.20 -9.83
N ARG A 179 4.90 -5.92 -10.87
CA ARG A 179 4.45 -7.31 -10.75
C ARG A 179 5.51 -8.21 -11.37
N THR A 180 5.90 -9.22 -10.63
CA THR A 180 6.74 -10.31 -11.14
C THR A 180 5.85 -11.46 -11.64
N SER A 181 6.44 -12.39 -12.39
CA SER A 181 5.74 -13.54 -12.98
C SER A 181 6.27 -14.88 -12.50
N ARG A 182 7.10 -14.87 -11.44
CA ARG A 182 7.81 -16.04 -10.94
C ARG A 182 7.86 -15.99 -9.42
N ARG A 183 7.97 -17.19 -8.84
CA ARG A 183 8.23 -17.34 -7.42
C ARG A 183 9.55 -16.67 -7.04
N ILE A 184 9.56 -16.06 -5.86
CA ILE A 184 10.76 -15.47 -5.29
C ILE A 184 11.87 -16.51 -5.11
N THR A 185 13.10 -16.14 -5.47
CA THR A 185 14.33 -16.92 -5.24
C THR A 185 15.31 -16.11 -4.40
N LEU A 186 16.22 -16.78 -3.69
CA LEU A 186 17.17 -16.09 -2.83
C LEU A 186 18.10 -15.16 -3.63
N ASP A 187 18.64 -15.66 -4.74
CA ASP A 187 19.54 -14.91 -5.62
C ASP A 187 18.87 -13.66 -6.21
N GLU A 188 17.62 -13.77 -6.66
CA GLU A 188 16.86 -12.62 -7.17
C GLU A 188 16.56 -11.61 -6.05
N THR A 189 16.18 -12.10 -4.87
CA THR A 189 15.91 -11.27 -3.70
C THR A 189 17.13 -10.47 -3.30
N ASP A 190 18.29 -11.13 -3.22
CA ASP A 190 19.57 -10.49 -2.90
C ASP A 190 19.96 -9.42 -3.94
N ARG A 191 19.86 -9.74 -5.24
CA ARG A 191 20.10 -8.77 -6.31
C ARG A 191 19.18 -7.55 -6.21
N ILE A 192 17.90 -7.74 -5.92
CA ILE A 192 16.95 -6.64 -5.76
C ILE A 192 17.25 -5.81 -4.50
N ILE A 193 17.59 -6.46 -3.37
CA ILE A 193 17.93 -5.74 -2.13
C ILE A 193 19.25 -4.97 -2.27
N SER A 194 20.19 -5.48 -3.07
CA SER A 194 21.44 -4.78 -3.38
C SER A 194 21.21 -3.41 -4.05
N LEU A 195 20.03 -3.18 -4.65
CA LEU A 195 19.65 -1.86 -5.18
C LEU A 195 19.70 -0.76 -4.12
N THR A 196 19.44 -1.10 -2.85
CA THR A 196 19.40 -0.15 -1.74
C THR A 196 20.68 -0.15 -0.90
N GLY A 197 21.69 -0.94 -1.25
CA GLY A 197 22.80 -1.26 -0.33
C GLY A 197 22.33 -1.94 0.96
N GLY A 198 21.21 -2.68 0.89
CA GLY A 198 20.66 -3.43 2.02
C GLY A 198 21.34 -4.78 2.22
N ASN A 199 21.14 -5.38 3.39
CA ASN A 199 21.62 -6.73 3.66
C ASN A 199 20.62 -7.77 3.15
N PRO A 200 21.08 -8.92 2.61
CA PRO A 200 20.21 -10.02 2.23
C PRO A 200 19.38 -10.50 3.42
N PRO A 201 18.19 -11.09 3.18
CA PRO A 201 17.38 -11.65 4.24
C PRO A 201 18.12 -12.80 4.93
N THR A 202 17.90 -12.97 6.22
CA THR A 202 18.33 -14.18 6.91
C THR A 202 17.62 -15.42 6.32
N PRO A 203 18.17 -16.63 6.48
CA PRO A 203 17.52 -17.84 5.98
C PRO A 203 16.08 -18.03 6.47
N SER A 204 15.81 -17.69 7.75
CA SER A 204 14.47 -17.74 8.32
C SER A 204 13.53 -16.71 7.71
N LEU A 205 13.99 -15.46 7.55
CA LEU A 205 13.19 -14.41 6.92
C LEU A 205 12.86 -14.73 5.47
N PHE A 206 13.83 -15.27 4.72
CA PHE A 206 13.59 -15.69 3.35
C PHE A 206 12.61 -16.87 3.26
N ALA A 207 12.67 -17.80 4.22
CA ALA A 207 11.71 -18.90 4.30
C ALA A 207 10.27 -18.37 4.46
N ASP A 208 10.06 -17.41 5.36
CA ASP A 208 8.77 -16.71 5.53
C ASP A 208 8.35 -16.01 4.23
N MET A 209 9.24 -15.19 3.64
CA MET A 209 8.96 -14.51 2.37
C MET A 209 8.50 -15.49 1.28
N ARG A 210 9.19 -16.62 1.15
CA ARG A 210 8.90 -17.65 0.14
C ARG A 210 7.63 -18.46 0.42
N GLU A 211 7.26 -18.61 1.69
CA GLU A 211 6.04 -19.30 2.12
C GLU A 211 4.79 -18.46 1.80
N PHE A 212 4.84 -17.16 2.09
CA PHE A 212 3.67 -16.29 2.04
C PHE A 212 3.53 -15.51 0.72
N THR A 213 4.56 -15.46 -0.13
CA THR A 213 4.43 -14.89 -1.49
C THR A 213 3.90 -15.93 -2.48
N PRO A 214 2.99 -15.55 -3.41
CA PRO A 214 2.45 -16.47 -4.41
C PRO A 214 3.52 -17.01 -5.36
N ALA A 215 3.34 -18.23 -5.84
CA ALA A 215 4.29 -18.91 -6.71
C ALA A 215 4.29 -18.38 -8.16
N ASP A 216 3.19 -17.77 -8.59
CA ASP A 216 2.95 -17.23 -9.94
C ASP A 216 3.34 -15.76 -10.08
N GLY A 217 3.87 -15.15 -9.01
CA GLY A 217 4.36 -13.78 -9.00
C GLY A 217 3.98 -13.03 -7.73
N TYR A 218 4.62 -11.90 -7.51
CA TYR A 218 4.42 -11.07 -6.32
C TYR A 218 4.45 -9.58 -6.69
N THR A 219 3.97 -8.74 -5.77
CA THR A 219 4.11 -7.28 -5.90
C THR A 219 5.43 -6.87 -5.27
N LEU A 220 6.26 -6.16 -6.03
CA LEU A 220 7.53 -5.57 -5.57
C LEU A 220 7.41 -4.06 -5.64
N ASN A 221 7.70 -3.35 -4.55
CA ASN A 221 7.83 -1.90 -4.58
C ASN A 221 9.30 -1.48 -4.62
N VAL A 222 9.61 -0.44 -5.38
CA VAL A 222 10.89 0.28 -5.36
C VAL A 222 10.59 1.72 -4.97
N THR A 223 11.27 2.24 -3.95
CA THR A 223 11.16 3.63 -3.49
C THR A 223 12.38 4.42 -3.93
N MET A 224 12.17 5.53 -4.61
CA MET A 224 13.22 6.43 -5.12
C MET A 224 13.09 7.82 -4.47
N GLY A 225 14.21 8.39 -4.04
CA GLY A 225 14.26 9.76 -3.52
C GLY A 225 14.08 10.78 -4.64
N LEU A 226 13.24 11.80 -4.44
CA LEU A 226 12.90 12.76 -5.51
C LEU A 226 14.11 13.60 -5.97
N SER A 227 15.02 13.92 -5.06
CA SER A 227 16.15 14.83 -5.32
C SER A 227 17.25 14.23 -6.20
N ASP A 228 17.53 12.95 -6.03
CA ASP A 228 18.70 12.27 -6.60
C ASP A 228 18.34 11.02 -7.42
N GLY A 229 17.10 10.52 -7.29
CA GLY A 229 16.66 9.27 -7.87
C GLY A 229 17.24 8.04 -7.20
N GLU A 230 17.90 8.18 -6.04
CA GLU A 230 18.51 7.04 -5.36
C GLU A 230 17.44 6.06 -4.88
N ILE A 231 17.71 4.77 -5.07
CA ILE A 231 16.79 3.70 -4.64
C ILE A 231 16.96 3.51 -3.13
N GLN A 232 16.06 4.14 -2.37
CA GLN A 232 16.13 4.17 -0.92
C GLN A 232 15.64 2.87 -0.29
N ARG A 233 14.63 2.23 -0.90
CA ARG A 233 14.02 1.00 -0.37
C ARG A 233 13.47 0.12 -1.47
N VAL A 234 13.43 -1.18 -1.20
CA VAL A 234 12.62 -2.15 -1.93
C VAL A 234 11.69 -2.85 -0.95
N GLY A 235 10.58 -3.41 -1.44
CA GLY A 235 9.71 -4.20 -0.57
C GLY A 235 8.92 -5.27 -1.30
N PHE A 236 8.82 -6.43 -0.65
CA PHE A 236 8.21 -7.64 -1.19
C PHE A 236 6.88 -7.86 -0.49
N TYR A 237 5.77 -7.90 -1.24
CA TYR A 237 4.43 -8.00 -0.68
C TYR A 237 3.91 -9.44 -0.73
N ALA A 238 3.37 -9.90 0.39
CA ALA A 238 2.49 -11.05 0.49
C ALA A 238 1.06 -10.55 0.74
N LEU A 239 0.21 -10.67 -0.27
CA LEU A 239 -1.17 -10.20 -0.23
C LEU A 239 -2.12 -11.34 0.09
N ARG A 240 -3.11 -11.08 0.95
CA ARG A 240 -4.14 -12.04 1.37
C ARG A 240 -3.54 -13.29 2.02
N LEU A 241 -2.88 -13.09 3.14
CA LEU A 241 -2.31 -14.18 3.94
C LEU A 241 -3.39 -15.24 4.26
N PRO A 242 -3.00 -16.53 4.33
CA PRO A 242 -3.94 -17.57 4.71
C PRO A 242 -4.52 -17.32 6.10
N GLN A 243 -5.80 -17.63 6.29
CA GLN A 243 -6.49 -17.36 7.54
C GLN A 243 -5.78 -18.01 8.74
N GLY A 244 -5.54 -17.23 9.79
CA GLY A 244 -4.87 -17.69 11.01
C GLY A 244 -3.37 -18.02 10.84
N ARG A 245 -2.77 -17.72 9.68
CA ARG A 245 -1.35 -17.93 9.41
C ARG A 245 -0.66 -16.61 9.09
N PHE A 246 0.34 -16.28 9.88
CA PHE A 246 1.16 -15.09 9.71
C PHE A 246 2.64 -15.50 9.73
N PRO A 247 3.53 -14.75 9.05
CA PRO A 247 4.97 -14.90 9.26
C PRO A 247 5.34 -14.51 10.69
N ALA A 248 6.63 -14.59 11.04
CA ALA A 248 7.10 -14.06 12.31
C ALA A 248 6.81 -12.54 12.41
N LEU A 249 5.84 -12.18 13.26
CA LEU A 249 5.45 -10.81 13.54
C LEU A 249 5.96 -10.39 14.93
N GLY A 250 6.46 -9.16 15.04
CA GLY A 250 6.72 -8.54 16.34
C GLY A 250 5.41 -8.11 17.03
N ASP A 251 5.49 -7.85 18.34
CA ASP A 251 4.34 -7.52 19.20
C ASP A 251 3.44 -6.43 18.63
N ARG A 252 4.03 -5.40 18.02
CA ARG A 252 3.28 -4.28 17.46
C ARG A 252 2.37 -4.69 16.30
N LEU A 253 2.86 -5.52 15.38
CA LEU A 253 2.05 -5.98 14.23
C LEU A 253 1.02 -7.03 14.66
N THR A 254 1.36 -7.85 15.65
CA THR A 254 0.40 -8.75 16.30
C THR A 254 -0.74 -7.96 16.96
N ALA A 255 -0.41 -6.87 17.67
CA ALA A 255 -1.41 -5.97 18.24
C ALA A 255 -2.26 -5.28 17.17
N PHE A 256 -1.65 -4.86 16.05
CA PHE A 256 -2.35 -4.28 14.91
C PHE A 256 -3.42 -5.22 14.34
N PHE A 257 -3.07 -6.45 13.96
CA PHE A 257 -4.04 -7.40 13.39
C PHE A 257 -5.13 -7.79 14.39
N ARG A 258 -4.83 -7.81 15.69
CA ARG A 258 -5.83 -8.07 16.74
C ARG A 258 -6.81 -6.92 16.94
N ALA A 259 -6.34 -5.67 16.85
CA ALA A 259 -7.13 -4.49 17.19
C ALA A 259 -7.85 -3.86 15.99
N SER A 260 -7.25 -3.92 14.80
CA SER A 260 -7.85 -3.39 13.58
C SER A 260 -9.02 -4.28 13.13
N PRO A 261 -10.24 -3.75 13.00
CA PRO A 261 -11.38 -4.56 12.55
C PRO A 261 -11.38 -4.70 11.02
N SER A 262 -11.89 -5.84 10.55
CA SER A 262 -12.41 -6.00 9.19
C SER A 262 -13.93 -6.24 9.26
N ARG A 263 -14.63 -5.56 8.37
CA ARG A 263 -16.08 -5.62 8.13
C ARG A 263 -16.39 -6.16 6.73
N ASP A 264 -15.37 -6.52 5.96
CA ASP A 264 -15.53 -7.22 4.69
C ASP A 264 -16.06 -8.64 4.90
N ASP A 265 -16.84 -9.12 3.93
CA ASP A 265 -17.29 -10.51 3.85
C ASP A 265 -16.13 -11.48 3.61
N GLU A 266 -15.06 -10.98 3.00
CA GLU A 266 -13.80 -11.68 2.80
C GLU A 266 -12.63 -10.83 3.31
N GLU A 267 -12.07 -11.21 4.46
CA GLU A 267 -10.95 -10.52 5.10
C GLU A 267 -9.66 -10.64 4.28
N MET A 268 -8.92 -9.55 4.20
CA MET A 268 -7.58 -9.49 3.61
C MET A 268 -6.56 -9.03 4.64
N ASN A 269 -5.68 -9.94 5.03
CA ASN A 269 -4.44 -9.62 5.72
C ASN A 269 -3.28 -9.57 4.72
N ALA A 270 -2.39 -8.59 4.84
CA ALA A 270 -1.20 -8.51 4.00
C ALA A 270 0.01 -8.03 4.80
N VAL A 271 1.19 -8.45 4.36
CA VAL A 271 2.46 -7.96 4.89
C VAL A 271 3.39 -7.61 3.74
N ALA A 272 4.33 -6.71 4.02
CA ALA A 272 5.45 -6.49 3.11
C ALA A 272 6.76 -6.27 3.86
N TRP A 273 7.79 -7.01 3.46
CA TRP A 273 9.14 -6.87 4.00
C TRP A 273 9.85 -5.78 3.24
N SER A 274 10.15 -4.68 3.92
CA SER A 274 10.86 -3.53 3.34
C SER A 274 12.33 -3.58 3.71
N PHE A 275 13.18 -3.53 2.70
CA PHE A 275 14.64 -3.49 2.84
C PHE A 275 15.13 -2.10 2.49
N GLY A 276 16.13 -1.62 3.22
CA GLY A 276 16.80 -0.35 2.96
C GLY A 276 18.28 -0.42 3.29
N PRO A 277 19.03 0.67 3.05
CA PRO A 277 20.46 0.74 3.29
C PRO A 277 20.82 0.38 4.72
N GLU A 278 21.94 -0.32 4.88
CA GLU A 278 22.56 -0.66 6.17
C GLU A 278 21.63 -1.48 7.08
N GLY A 279 20.77 -2.30 6.49
CA GLY A 279 19.86 -3.17 7.24
C GLY A 279 18.76 -2.42 7.97
N ARG A 280 18.42 -1.19 7.56
CA ARG A 280 17.25 -0.42 8.06
C ARG A 280 15.94 -1.02 7.56
N ASN A 281 15.73 -2.30 7.85
CA ASN A 281 14.61 -3.11 7.41
C ASN A 281 13.40 -2.91 8.34
N TYR A 282 12.20 -3.08 7.81
CA TYR A 282 10.97 -3.06 8.60
C TYR A 282 9.86 -3.81 7.86
N THR A 283 8.87 -4.29 8.61
CA THR A 283 7.71 -4.98 8.06
C THR A 283 6.51 -4.04 8.04
N LYS A 284 5.80 -4.01 6.92
CA LYS A 284 4.50 -3.33 6.76
C LYS A 284 3.40 -4.37 6.98
N ALA A 285 2.28 -3.94 7.57
CA ALA A 285 1.05 -4.73 7.63
C ALA A 285 -0.10 -3.92 7.03
N GLU A 286 -1.00 -4.60 6.32
CA GLU A 286 -2.24 -4.03 5.79
C GLU A 286 -3.40 -4.97 6.14
N HIS A 287 -4.56 -4.41 6.47
CA HIS A 287 -5.75 -5.17 6.86
C HIS A 287 -6.99 -4.53 6.25
N SER A 288 -7.85 -5.32 5.60
CA SER A 288 -9.12 -4.84 5.06
C SER A 288 -9.98 -4.20 6.16
N TYR A 289 -10.73 -3.15 5.82
CA TYR A 289 -11.75 -2.59 6.69
C TYR A 289 -13.15 -2.83 6.14
N CYS A 290 -13.51 -2.25 5.01
CA CYS A 290 -14.84 -2.46 4.41
C CYS A 290 -14.80 -2.19 2.90
N GLY A 291 -15.91 -2.44 2.21
CA GLY A 291 -16.00 -2.16 0.78
C GLY A 291 -15.29 -3.19 -0.11
N ARG A 292 -15.22 -4.46 0.31
CA ARG A 292 -14.81 -5.65 -0.44
C ARG A 292 -13.45 -5.50 -1.12
N LEU A 293 -12.39 -5.35 -0.32
CA LEU A 293 -11.03 -5.21 -0.83
C LEU A 293 -10.59 -6.40 -1.68
N VAL A 294 -10.88 -7.63 -1.26
CA VAL A 294 -10.48 -8.84 -2.00
C VAL A 294 -11.12 -8.88 -3.39
N GLU A 295 -12.40 -8.52 -3.50
CA GLU A 295 -13.11 -8.42 -4.79
C GLU A 295 -12.39 -7.44 -5.72
N LEU A 296 -12.09 -6.24 -5.23
CA LEU A 296 -11.37 -5.21 -6.00
C LEU A 296 -9.99 -5.71 -6.44
N MET A 297 -9.23 -6.33 -5.53
CA MET A 297 -7.90 -6.86 -5.83
C MET A 297 -7.92 -7.96 -6.89
N ARG A 298 -9.00 -8.76 -6.98
CA ARG A 298 -9.20 -9.71 -8.10
C ARG A 298 -9.40 -8.98 -9.42
N THR A 299 -10.21 -7.91 -9.45
CA THR A 299 -10.43 -7.14 -10.70
C THR A 299 -9.15 -6.50 -11.21
N TRP A 300 -8.27 -6.08 -10.31
CA TRP A 300 -6.96 -5.54 -10.68
C TRP A 300 -5.93 -6.61 -11.02
N ASN A 301 -6.30 -7.89 -10.92
CA ASN A 301 -5.41 -9.04 -11.09
C ASN A 301 -4.18 -8.92 -10.17
N SER A 302 -4.39 -8.62 -8.89
CA SER A 302 -3.31 -8.57 -7.90
C SER A 302 -2.86 -9.99 -7.52
N PRO A 303 -1.54 -10.25 -7.39
CA PRO A 303 -1.04 -11.55 -6.96
C PRO A 303 -1.34 -11.76 -5.47
N MET A 304 -2.38 -12.53 -5.17
CA MET A 304 -2.83 -12.85 -3.83
C MET A 304 -2.58 -14.33 -3.54
N ALA A 305 -2.33 -14.68 -2.28
CA ALA A 305 -2.27 -16.09 -1.91
C ALA A 305 -3.63 -16.76 -2.21
N PRO A 306 -3.63 -18.04 -2.62
CA PRO A 306 -4.85 -18.76 -2.96
C PRO A 306 -5.79 -18.80 -1.75
N ALA A 307 -7.10 -18.81 -2.03
CA ALA A 307 -8.07 -19.09 -0.98
C ALA A 307 -7.78 -20.48 -0.38
N PRO A 308 -7.94 -20.69 0.94
CA PRO A 308 -7.98 -22.04 1.47
C PRO A 308 -9.08 -22.81 0.74
N GLU A 309 -8.77 -24.02 0.26
CA GLU A 309 -9.80 -24.93 -0.25
C GLU A 309 -10.82 -25.13 0.88
N ARG A 310 -12.11 -24.87 0.59
CA ARG A 310 -13.18 -25.23 1.50
C ARG A 310 -13.15 -26.76 1.62
N ARG A 311 -12.64 -27.27 2.73
CA ARG A 311 -12.77 -28.68 3.10
C ARG A 311 -14.20 -28.97 3.54
#